data_AF-A0A2W4NH21-F1
#
_entry.id   AF-A0A2W4NH21-F1
#
_cell.length_a   1.000
_cell.length_b   1.000
_cell.length_c   1.000
_cell.angle_alpha   90.00
_cell.angle_beta   90.00
_cell.angle_gamma   90.00
#
_symmetry.space_group_name_H-M   'P 1'
#
loop_
_entity.id
_entity.type
_entity.pdbx_description
1 polymer ?
#
loop_
_entity_poly.entity_id
_entity_poly.type
_entity_poly.pdbx_seq_one_letter_code
_entity_poly.pdbx_strand_id
1 'polypeptide(L)'
;LFPLVPLRFRRAPRTLGDVTYAVDSEGVALGAGGGYDFWMRDEWSLGPQFRVTIARLGTEEGSASISQWFVSPTLTIAMTYH
;
A
#
# COMPACT_ATOMS: atom_id res chain seq x y z
N LEU A 1 -5.37 14.95 -10.15
CA LEU A 1 -6.35 14.20 -9.34
C LEU A 1 -5.73 12.86 -8.98
N PHE A 2 -5.38 12.64 -7.72
CA PHE A 2 -4.81 11.36 -7.26
C PHE A 2 -5.94 10.33 -7.12
N PRO A 3 -5.83 9.13 -7.71
CA PRO A 3 -6.88 8.14 -7.59
C PRO A 3 -6.94 7.58 -6.16
N LEU A 4 -8.10 7.76 -5.52
CA LEU A 4 -8.49 6.99 -4.35
C LEU A 4 -8.76 5.56 -4.82
N VAL A 5 -7.90 4.61 -4.43
CA VAL A 5 -8.11 3.19 -4.73
C VAL A 5 -8.60 2.48 -3.47
N PRO A 6 -9.87 2.05 -3.40
CA PRO A 6 -10.35 1.21 -2.32
C PRO A 6 -9.65 -0.16 -2.42
N LEU A 7 -8.85 -0.52 -1.42
CA LEU A 7 -8.25 -1.85 -1.32
C LEU A 7 -9.15 -2.73 -0.47
N ARG A 8 -9.76 -3.75 -1.09
CA ARG A 8 -10.44 -4.83 -0.36
C ARG A 8 -9.43 -5.92 -0.04
N PHE A 9 -9.07 -6.06 1.22
CA PHE A 9 -8.27 -7.19 1.67
C PHE A 9 -9.15 -8.43 1.78
N ARG A 10 -8.69 -9.56 1.24
CA ARG A 10 -9.43 -10.83 1.30
C ARG A 10 -9.42 -11.37 2.72
N ARG A 11 -10.55 -11.94 3.13
CA ARG A 11 -10.76 -12.70 4.38
C ARG A 11 -9.56 -13.62 4.66
N ALA A 12 -8.93 -13.45 5.81
CA ALA A 12 -7.92 -14.36 6.30
C ALA A 12 -8.43 -14.99 7.61
N PRO A 13 -8.67 -16.31 7.67
CA PRO A 13 -9.00 -16.95 8.93
C PRO A 13 -7.81 -16.82 9.89
N ARG A 14 -8.06 -16.33 11.10
CA ARG A 14 -7.09 -16.35 12.19
C ARG A 14 -7.54 -17.38 13.21
N THR A 15 -6.65 -18.32 13.54
CA THR A 15 -6.88 -19.34 14.56
C THR A 15 -6.18 -18.90 15.84
N LEU A 16 -6.95 -18.75 16.93
CA LEU A 16 -6.42 -18.48 18.26
C LEU A 16 -6.88 -19.62 19.19
N GLY A 17 -5.99 -20.57 19.48
CA GLY A 17 -6.40 -21.82 20.14
C GLY A 17 -7.26 -22.69 19.22
N ASP A 18 -8.38 -23.21 19.72
CA ASP A 18 -9.34 -24.05 18.95
C ASP A 18 -10.44 -23.24 18.24
N VAL A 19 -10.41 -21.91 18.30
CA VAL A 19 -11.45 -21.05 17.71
C VAL A 19 -10.90 -20.35 16.46
N THR A 20 -11.61 -20.50 15.34
CA THR A 20 -11.33 -19.80 14.09
C THR A 20 -12.22 -18.58 13.98
N TYR A 21 -11.62 -17.38 14.01
CA TYR A 21 -12.34 -16.13 13.78
C TYR A 21 -12.27 -15.74 12.30
N ALA A 22 -13.43 -15.45 11.72
CA ALA A 22 -13.50 -14.77 10.43
C ALA A 22 -13.26 -13.29 10.68
N VAL A 23 -12.01 -12.85 10.48
CA VAL A 23 -11.64 -11.44 10.61
C VAL A 23 -11.95 -10.75 9.30
N ASP A 24 -12.94 -9.86 9.32
CA ASP A 24 -13.23 -8.96 8.20
C ASP A 24 -12.42 -7.67 8.43
N SER A 25 -11.48 -7.41 7.51
CA SER A 25 -10.62 -6.22 7.54
C SER A 25 -10.94 -5.34 6.36
N GLU A 26 -11.46 -4.15 6.64
CA GLU A 26 -11.74 -3.13 5.64
C GLU A 26 -10.80 -1.95 5.83
N GLY A 27 -10.36 -1.32 4.75
CA GLY A 27 -9.43 -0.21 4.85
C GLY A 27 -9.41 0.68 3.63
N VAL A 28 -8.98 1.92 3.86
CA VAL A 28 -8.74 2.90 2.79
C VAL A 28 -7.25 3.19 2.77
N ALA A 29 -6.65 3.11 1.58
CA ALA A 29 -5.27 3.48 1.34
C ALA A 29 -5.22 4.74 0.46
N LEU A 30 -4.37 5.68 0.88
CA LEU A 30 -4.06 6.92 0.20
C LEU A 30 -2.58 6.90 -0.15
N GLY A 31 -2.27 6.98 -1.44
CA GLY A 31 -0.90 6.99 -1.94
C GLY A 31 -0.60 8.26 -2.72
N ALA A 32 0.55 8.87 -2.46
CA ALA A 32 1.10 9.94 -3.28
C ALA A 32 2.57 9.67 -3.55
N GLY A 33 3.02 10.04 -4.74
CA GLY A 33 4.40 9.83 -5.14
C GLY A 33 4.78 10.68 -6.33
N GLY A 34 6.08 10.81 -6.54
CA GLY A 34 6.68 11.54 -7.63
C GLY A 34 7.99 10.89 -8.04
N GLY A 35 8.40 11.14 -9.27
CA GLY A 35 9.66 10.68 -9.79
C GLY A 35 10.15 11.64 -10.87
N TYR A 36 11.42 11.51 -11.21
CA TYR A 36 12.04 12.29 -12.26
C TYR A 36 13.00 11.41 -13.04
N ASP A 37 12.94 11.47 -14.36
CA ASP A 37 13.86 10.72 -15.23
C ASP A 37 15.03 11.62 -15.64
N PHE A 38 16.23 11.25 -15.21
CA PHE A 38 17.47 11.86 -15.65
C PHE A 38 17.92 11.20 -16.95
N TRP A 39 17.88 11.94 -18.05
CA TRP A 39 18.42 11.50 -19.33
C TRP A 39 19.95 11.45 -19.25
N MET A 40 20.51 10.26 -19.44
CA MET A 40 21.96 10.03 -19.44
C MET A 40 22.53 10.09 -20.86
N ARG A 41 21.73 9.68 -21.86
CA ARG A 41 21.98 9.71 -23.30
C ARG A 41 20.66 9.85 -24.04
N ASP A 42 20.71 9.95 -25.37
CA ASP A 42 19.51 10.04 -26.22
C ASP A 42 18.56 8.85 -26.02
N GLU A 43 19.08 7.65 -25.72
CA GLU A 43 18.25 6.43 -25.54
C GLU A 43 18.14 5.93 -24.10
N TRP A 44 18.85 6.52 -23.12
CA TRP A 44 18.90 5.99 -21.75
C TRP A 44 18.48 7.03 -20.71
N SER A 45 17.57 6.64 -19.81
CA SER A 45 17.22 7.43 -18.63
C SER A 45 17.35 6.64 -17.32
N LEU A 46 17.64 7.36 -16.24
CA LEU A 46 17.64 6.85 -14.87
C LEU A 46 16.57 7.61 -14.08
N GLY A 47 15.56 6.90 -13.60
CA GLY A 47 14.42 7.47 -12.91
C GLY A 47 14.31 7.01 -11.45
N PRO A 48 14.74 7.82 -10.46
CA PRO A 48 14.28 7.64 -9.09
C PRO A 48 12.80 8.00 -8.98
N GLN A 49 12.04 7.09 -8.36
CA GLN A 49 10.63 7.26 -8.05
C GLN A 49 10.41 7.01 -6.56
N PHE A 50 9.74 7.94 -5.90
CA PHE A 50 9.38 7.85 -4.50
C PHE A 50 7.86 7.85 -4.35
N ARG A 51 7.36 6.94 -3.52
CA ARG A 51 5.92 6.86 -3.20
C ARG A 51 5.76 6.63 -1.71
N VAL A 52 4.78 7.31 -1.12
CA VAL A 52 4.31 7.07 0.24
C VAL A 52 2.87 6.63 0.17
N THR A 53 2.56 5.54 0.85
CA THR A 53 1.19 5.06 1.03
C THR A 53 0.84 5.09 2.51
N ILE A 54 -0.28 5.69 2.85
CA ILE A 54 -0.88 5.67 4.19
C ILE A 54 -2.17 4.88 4.08
N ALA A 55 -2.33 3.84 4.87
CA ALA A 55 -3.55 3.06 4.94
C ALA A 55 -4.12 3.08 6.35
N ARG A 56 -5.44 3.22 6.45
CA ARG A 56 -6.20 2.95 7.67
C ARG A 56 -6.83 1.57 7.52
N LEU A 57 -6.45 0.65 8.41
CA LEU A 57 -7.02 -0.68 8.51
C LEU A 57 -7.98 -0.70 9.69
N GLY A 58 -9.26 -0.95 9.41
CA GLY A 58 -10.25 -1.29 10.41
C GLY A 58 -10.37 -2.80 10.48
N THR A 59 -10.22 -3.34 11.68
CA THR A 59 -10.47 -4.75 11.96
C THR A 59 -11.58 -4.83 12.98
N GLU A 60 -12.66 -5.51 12.62
CA GLU A 60 -13.71 -5.87 13.57
C GLU A 60 -13.38 -7.24 14.15
N GLU A 61 -12.99 -7.26 15.43
CA GLU A 61 -12.79 -8.50 16.19
C GLU A 61 -13.83 -8.50 17.32
N GLY A 62 -15.00 -9.08 17.05
CA GLY A 62 -16.14 -9.03 17.96
C GLY A 62 -16.69 -7.60 18.15
N SER A 63 -16.91 -7.16 19.39
CA SER A 63 -17.45 -5.82 19.72
C SER A 63 -16.41 -4.70 19.79
N ALA A 64 -15.14 -4.99 19.46
CA ALA A 64 -14.05 -4.04 19.52
C ALA A 64 -13.59 -3.67 18.10
N SER A 65 -13.74 -2.40 17.74
CA SER A 65 -13.17 -1.86 16.50
C SER A 65 -11.70 -1.49 16.73
N ILE A 66 -10.76 -2.24 16.15
CA ILE A 66 -9.34 -1.89 16.19
C ILE A 66 -9.00 -1.16 14.90
N SER A 67 -8.59 0.10 15.01
CA SER A 67 -8.13 0.90 13.89
C SER A 67 -6.60 1.03 13.94
N GLN A 68 -5.90 0.49 12.95
CA GLN A 68 -4.44 0.60 12.83
C GLN A 68 -4.08 1.45 11.61
N TRP A 69 -3.05 2.28 11.76
CA TRP A 69 -2.47 3.05 10.66
C TRP A 69 -1.20 2.37 10.16
N PHE A 70 -1.13 2.15 8.86
CA PHE A 70 0.02 1.58 8.17
C PHE A 70 0.63 2.63 7.24
N VAL A 71 1.94 2.84 7.32
CA VAL A 71 2.69 3.73 6.43
C VAL A 71 3.74 2.92 5.69
N SER A 72 3.72 3.00 4.36
CA SER A 72 4.67 2.30 3.48
C SER A 72 5.37 3.30 2.58
N PRO A 73 6.64 3.66 2.88
CA PRO A 73 7.49 4.36 1.94
C PRO A 73 8.08 3.36 0.93
N THR A 74 8.15 3.75 -0.34
CA THR A 74 8.78 2.98 -1.40
C THR A 74 9.71 3.90 -2.18
N LEU A 75 10.96 3.50 -2.31
CA LEU A 75 11.93 4.08 -3.22
C LEU A 75 12.24 3.05 -4.30
N THR A 76 12.07 3.45 -5.55
CA THR A 76 12.41 2.63 -6.71
C THR A 76 13.38 3.42 -7.56
N ILE A 77 14.43 2.74 -8.04
CA ILE A 77 15.37 3.29 -9.01
C ILE A 77 15.23 2.41 -10.24
N ALA A 78 14.82 3.01 -11.35
CA ALA A 78 14.69 2.32 -12.63
C ALA A 78 15.69 2.90 -13.63
N MET A 79 16.34 2.03 -14.40
CA MET A 79 17.11 2.41 -15.58
C MET A 79 16.34 1.92 -16.81
N THR A 80 16.02 2.85 -17.71
CA THR A 80 15.12 2.60 -18.83
C THR A 80 15.84 2.88 -20.15
N TYR A 81 15.71 1.97 -21.10
CA TYR A 81 16.10 2.15 -22.49
C TYR A 81 14.86 2.55 -23.30
N HIS A 82 14.96 3.59 -24.12
CA HIS A 82 13.89 4.12 -24.97
C HIS A 82 14.11 3.78 -26.44
#